data_AF-A0A514WLY0-F1
#
_entry.id   AF-A0A514WLY0-F1
#
_cell.length_a   1.000
_cell.length_b   1.000
_cell.length_c   1.000
_cell.angle_alpha   90.00
_cell.angle_beta   90.00
_cell.angle_gamma   90.00
#
_symmetry.space_group_name_H-M   'P 1'
#
loop_
_entity.id
_entity.type
_entity.pdbx_description
1 polymer ?
#
loop_
_entity_poly.entity_id
_entity_poly.type
_entity_poly.pdbx_seq_one_letter_code
_entity_poly.pdbx_strand_id
1 'polypeptide(L)' 'MHFHFLDRALASAPVALPAPVTIECHGCGAVEHRRAAVLPEGWSTKAEGDDVHAFCTDCTETVPDGSKQ' A
#
# COMPACT_ATOMS: atom_id res chain seq x y z
N MET A 1 -6.96 52.48 -25.02
CA MET A 1 -7.60 51.67 -23.95
C MET A 1 -6.74 50.41 -23.80
N HIS A 2 -5.92 50.33 -22.75
CA HIS A 2 -5.04 49.19 -22.49
C HIS A 2 -5.77 48.23 -21.55
N PHE A 3 -6.11 47.04 -22.05
CA PHE A 3 -6.64 45.97 -21.21
C PHE A 3 -5.53 44.98 -20.90
N HIS A 4 -5.28 44.81 -19.60
CA HIS A 4 -4.24 43.97 -19.03
C HIS A 4 -4.44 42.50 -19.41
N PHE A 5 -3.39 41.88 -19.96
CA PHE A 5 -3.27 40.44 -20.11
C PHE A 5 -3.39 39.80 -18.73
N LEU A 6 -4.47 39.05 -18.48
CA LEU A 6 -4.57 38.20 -17.28
C LEU A 6 -3.53 37.09 -17.42
N ASP A 7 -2.49 37.21 -16.62
CA ASP A 7 -1.50 36.19 -16.31
C ASP A 7 -2.22 34.97 -15.71
N ARG A 8 -2.52 34.01 -16.59
CA ARG A 8 -3.15 32.75 -16.22
C ARG A 8 -2.09 31.87 -15.58
N ALA A 9 -1.85 32.10 -14.28
CA ALA A 9 -1.07 31.21 -13.45
C ALA A 9 -1.59 29.78 -13.64
N LEU A 10 -0.79 28.93 -14.28
CA LEU A 10 -1.02 27.49 -14.32
C LEU A 10 -0.90 26.98 -12.89
N ALA A 11 -2.03 26.90 -12.19
CA ALA A 11 -2.12 26.21 -10.94
C ALA A 11 -1.79 24.73 -11.20
N SER A 12 -0.57 24.32 -10.84
CA SER A 12 -0.17 22.92 -10.82
C SER A 12 -1.17 22.16 -9.98
N ALA A 13 -1.91 21.24 -10.60
CA ALA A 13 -2.82 20.38 -9.87
C ALA A 13 -2.04 19.61 -8.79
N PRO A 14 -2.60 19.46 -7.57
CA PRO A 14 -1.92 18.70 -6.53
C PRO A 14 -1.68 17.27 -7.01
N VAL A 15 -0.43 16.80 -6.94
CA VAL A 15 -0.12 15.39 -7.14
C VAL A 15 -0.82 14.61 -6.04
N ALA A 16 -1.78 13.77 -6.42
CA ALA A 16 -2.41 12.85 -5.49
C ALA A 16 -1.36 11.86 -5.00
N LEU A 17 -0.94 11.99 -3.74
CA LEU A 17 -0.10 11.00 -3.10
C LEU A 17 -0.95 9.74 -2.87
N PRO A 18 -0.39 8.54 -3.08
CA PRO A 18 -1.12 7.32 -2.80
C PRO A 18 -1.49 7.25 -1.31
N ALA A 19 -2.72 6.80 -1.05
CA ALA A 19 -3.25 6.69 0.29
C ALA A 19 -2.39 5.75 1.14
N PRO A 20 -2.22 6.03 2.45
CA PRO A 20 -1.60 5.08 3.35
C PRO A 20 -2.46 3.81 3.43
N VAL A 21 -1.79 2.68 3.33
CA VAL A 21 -2.31 1.32 3.49
C VAL A 21 -1.67 0.74 4.74
N THR A 22 -2.51 0.13 5.57
CA THR A 22 -2.08 -0.63 6.74
C THR A 22 -2.23 -2.10 6.43
N ILE A 23 -1.17 -2.87 6.66
CA ILE A 23 -1.17 -4.32 6.49
C ILE A 23 -0.87 -4.95 7.85
N GLU A 24 -1.73 -5.85 8.29
CA GLU A 24 -1.59 -6.57 9.56
C GLU A 24 -1.24 -8.04 9.29
N CYS A 25 -0.25 -8.55 10.01
CA CYS A 25 0.11 -9.96 10.00
C CYS A 25 -0.95 -10.76 10.77
N HIS A 26 -1.57 -11.73 10.10
CA HIS A 26 -2.58 -12.59 10.71
C HIS A 26 -2.01 -13.53 11.78
N GLY A 27 -0.72 -13.88 11.71
CA GLY A 27 -0.07 -14.79 12.66
C GLY A 27 0.29 -14.15 14.01
N CYS A 28 0.93 -12.98 13.97
CA CYS A 28 1.47 -12.32 15.18
C CYS A 28 0.91 -10.92 15.46
N GLY A 29 0.04 -10.40 14.59
CA GLY A 29 -0.53 -9.04 14.73
C GLY A 29 0.45 -7.90 14.43
N ALA A 30 1.63 -8.19 13.86
CA ALA A 30 2.56 -7.15 13.43
C ALA A 30 1.90 -6.25 12.36
N VAL A 31 2.01 -4.93 12.53
CA VAL A 31 1.38 -3.94 11.65
C VAL A 31 2.45 -3.17 10.87
N GLU A 32 2.30 -3.13 9.55
CA GLU A 32 3.14 -2.34 8.66
C GLU A 32 2.33 -1.23 7.98
N HIS A 33 2.81 0.01 8.08
CA HIS A 33 2.20 1.19 7.46
C HIS A 33 3.00 1.63 6.25
N ARG A 34 2.34 1.78 5.11
CA ARG A 34 3.01 2.11 3.85
C ARG A 34 2.11 2.90 2.93
N ARG A 35 2.67 3.55 1.93
CA ARG A 35 1.90 4.33 0.94
C ARG A 35 1.69 3.58 -0.37
N ALA A 36 1.93 2.28 -0.38
CA ALA A 36 1.82 1.47 -1.58
C ALA A 36 0.99 0.22 -1.28
N ALA A 37 0.00 -0.06 -2.13
CA ALA A 37 -0.90 -1.22 -2.03
C ALA A 37 -0.26 -2.54 -2.51
N VAL A 38 1.05 -2.66 -2.32
CA VAL A 38 1.84 -3.86 -2.58
C VAL A 38 2.17 -4.53 -1.24
N LEU A 39 2.49 -5.82 -1.23
CA LEU A 39 2.87 -6.52 0.00
C LEU A 39 4.31 -6.10 0.39
N PRO A 40 4.71 -6.14 1.68
CA PRO A 40 6.09 -5.86 2.05
C PRO A 40 7.03 -6.96 1.59
N GLU A 41 8.28 -6.59 1.32
CA GLU A 41 9.29 -7.57 0.96
C GLU A 41 9.43 -8.60 2.08
N GLY A 42 9.49 -9.88 1.70
CA GLY A 42 9.57 -10.98 2.66
C GLY A 42 8.29 -11.26 3.43
N TRP A 43 7.18 -10.58 3.14
CA TRP A 43 5.85 -10.99 3.60
C TRP A 43 5.22 -11.95 2.59
N SER A 44 4.25 -12.72 3.06
CA SER A 44 3.51 -13.69 2.25
C SER A 44 2.02 -13.49 2.39
N THR A 45 1.26 -13.89 1.38
CA THR A 45 -0.19 -13.97 1.47
C THR A 45 -0.66 -15.41 1.34
N LYS A 46 -1.69 -15.76 2.12
CA LYS A 46 -2.42 -17.02 1.99
C LYS A 46 -3.89 -16.72 1.76
N ALA A 47 -4.48 -17.35 0.75
CA ALA A 47 -5.92 -17.34 0.55
C ALA A 47 -6.58 -18.41 1.43
N GLU A 48 -7.64 -18.05 2.13
CA GLU A 48 -8.47 -18.97 2.92
C GLU A 48 -9.95 -18.68 2.64
N GLY A 49 -10.58 -19.50 1.80
CA GLY A 49 -11.90 -19.20 1.27
C GLY A 49 -11.88 -18.00 0.33
N ASP A 50 -12.68 -16.98 0.62
CA ASP A 50 -12.75 -15.71 -0.09
C ASP A 50 -11.81 -14.63 0.50
N ASP A 51 -11.13 -14.94 1.60
CA ASP A 51 -10.26 -13.99 2.31
C ASP A 51 -8.78 -14.17 1.94
N VAL A 52 -8.03 -13.06 1.95
CA VAL A 52 -6.58 -13.05 1.75
C VAL A 52 -5.91 -12.52 3.02
N HIS A 53 -5.12 -13.37 3.66
CA HIS A 53 -4.39 -13.05 4.88
C HIS A 53 -2.92 -12.76 4.60
N ALA A 54 -2.38 -11.70 5.20
CA ALA A 54 -0.97 -11.35 5.11
C ALA A 54 -0.19 -11.91 6.31
N PHE A 55 1.06 -12.32 6.08
CA PHE A 55 1.97 -12.86 7.08
C PHE A 55 3.33 -12.19 6.96
N CYS A 56 3.88 -11.74 8.09
CA CYS A 56 5.24 -11.18 8.12
C CYS A 56 6.29 -12.28 7.89
N THR A 57 7.53 -11.87 7.70
CA THR A 57 8.65 -12.79 7.43
C THR A 57 8.82 -13.86 8.51
N ASP A 58 8.62 -13.49 9.78
CA ASP A 58 8.72 -14.41 10.92
C ASP A 58 7.61 -15.47 10.93
N CYS A 59 6.38 -15.08 10.55
CA CYS A 59 5.24 -16.00 10.46
C CYS A 59 5.16 -16.73 9.11
N THR A 60 5.91 -16.30 8.09
CA THR A 60 5.88 -16.89 6.75
C THR A 60 6.41 -18.32 6.77
N GLU A 61 7.43 -18.61 7.59
CA GLU A 61 8.07 -19.93 7.66
C GLU A 61 7.14 -21.01 8.20
N THR A 62 6.10 -20.60 8.91
CA THR A 62 5.09 -21.47 9.52
C THR A 62 3.89 -21.72 8.61
N VAL A 63 3.78 -21.02 7.46
CA VAL A 63 2.64 -21.14 6.54
C VAL A 63 3.04 -22.02 5.35
N PRO A 64 2.52 -23.26 5.25
CA PRO A 64 2.99 -24.23 4.26
C PRO A 64 2.63 -23.92 2.79
N ASP A 65 1.74 -22.96 2.53
CA ASP A 65 1.18 -22.70 1.19
C ASP A 65 1.08 -21.20 0.83
N GLY A 66 1.92 -20.35 1.44
CA GLY A 66 1.92 -18.91 1.17
C GLY A 66 2.61 -18.55 -0.15
N SER A 67 1.96 -17.75 -0.99
CA SER A 67 2.63 -17.08 -2.11
C SER A 67 3.46 -15.92 -1.57
N LYS A 68 4.78 -15.97 -1.77
CA LYS A 68 5.72 -14.90 -1.41
C LYS A 68 5.77 -13.87 -2.53
N GLN A 69 5.95 -12.59 -2.19
CA GLN A 69 6.20 -11.54 -3.16
C GLN A 69 7.70 -11.33 -3.36
#